data_AF-A0A7N2L6N5-F1
#
_entry.id   AF-A0A7N2L6N5-F1
#
_cell.length_a   1.000
_cell.length_b   1.000
_cell.length_c   1.000
_cell.angle_alpha   90.00
_cell.angle_beta   90.00
_cell.angle_gamma   90.00
#
_symmetry.space_group_name_H-M   'P 1'
#
loop_
_entity.id
_entity.type
_entity.pdbx_description
1 polymer ?
#
loop_
_entity_poly.entity_id
_entity_poly.type
_entity_poly.pdbx_seq_one_letter_code
_entity_poly.pdbx_strand_id
1 'polypeptide(L)'
;MNFANATKQGIKALEPTIVYHPGNFYIALMEIGTTSYSALLLVDTGSNTTWVQGEGCINCFSLTVGNFNSWVLGLACGYRSILKQLEANTDQRFSYCLSYWTDRQNTHTYLHFGKDAQIGRTDQAIVQTTPLLPNQIMYYVEVLGISIKGKELPIHPVEFQLRSDFKGGFAIDSSSTLTYLVQNAYNVVKAKIVKYLQAYNQNPMEHLELPQQLCMMSSQLKINHFRH
;
A
#
# COMPACT_ATOMS: atom_id res chain seq x y z
N MET A 1 16.69 0.37 17.20
CA MET A 1 16.50 1.75 17.70
C MET A 1 15.09 1.83 18.28
N ASN A 2 14.91 2.37 19.49
CA ASN A 2 13.58 2.60 20.06
C ASN A 2 13.16 4.04 19.70
N PHE A 3 12.18 4.19 18.81
CA PHE A 3 11.72 5.49 18.33
C PHE A 3 11.12 6.34 19.45
N ALA A 4 10.53 5.73 20.48
CA ALA A 4 10.00 6.44 21.65
C ALA A 4 11.07 7.21 22.43
N ASN A 5 12.29 6.65 22.52
CA ASN A 5 13.41 7.31 23.19
C ASN A 5 14.09 8.38 22.31
N ALA A 6 13.88 8.33 21.00
CA ALA A 6 14.46 9.28 20.06
C ALA A 6 13.64 10.58 19.98
N THR A 7 12.33 10.56 20.25
CA THR A 7 11.47 11.74 20.08
C THR A 7 11.09 12.41 21.40
N LYS A 8 11.80 13.47 21.82
CA LYS A 8 11.26 14.44 22.80
C LYS A 8 10.16 15.35 22.21
N GLN A 9 9.93 15.28 20.90
CA GLN A 9 8.87 16.01 20.19
C GLN A 9 7.77 15.07 19.68
N GLY A 10 7.26 14.14 20.51
CA GLY A 10 6.35 13.04 20.15
C GLY A 10 5.05 13.35 19.37
N ILE A 11 4.86 14.58 18.89
CA ILE A 11 3.75 15.05 18.05
C ILE A 11 4.21 15.32 16.60
N LYS A 12 5.41 15.88 16.34
CA LYS A 12 5.84 16.21 14.95
C LYS A 12 6.12 14.99 14.08
N ALA A 13 6.49 13.85 14.67
CA ALA A 13 6.68 12.60 13.93
C ALA A 13 5.37 11.99 13.41
N LEU A 14 4.22 12.48 13.85
CA LEU A 14 2.90 11.89 13.54
C LEU A 14 2.10 12.68 12.50
N GLU A 15 2.74 13.67 11.88
CA GLU A 15 2.19 14.41 10.73
C GLU A 15 3.21 14.40 9.57
N PRO A 16 3.62 13.22 9.07
CA PRO A 16 4.64 13.15 8.04
C PRO A 16 4.13 13.71 6.71
N THR A 17 4.99 14.46 6.02
CA THR A 17 4.80 14.77 4.61
C THR A 17 4.98 13.50 3.80
N ILE A 18 3.97 13.13 3.00
CA ILE A 18 4.04 11.98 2.10
C ILE A 18 4.35 12.45 0.68
N VAL A 19 5.31 11.79 0.03
CA VAL A 19 5.74 12.11 -1.33
C VAL A 19 5.66 10.85 -2.19
N TYR A 20 5.07 10.97 -3.38
CA TYR A 20 5.15 9.95 -4.41
C TYR A 20 6.53 9.93 -5.07
N HIS A 21 7.17 8.76 -5.10
CA HIS A 21 8.47 8.58 -5.71
C HIS A 21 8.37 7.98 -7.13
N PRO A 22 9.21 8.41 -8.11
CA PRO A 22 9.19 7.91 -9.48
C PRO A 22 9.35 6.38 -9.64
N GLY A 23 9.85 5.70 -8.62
CA GLY A 23 9.92 4.23 -8.59
C GLY A 23 8.61 3.53 -8.18
N ASN A 24 7.49 4.25 -8.14
CA ASN A 24 6.13 3.76 -7.86
C ASN A 24 5.86 3.31 -6.41
N PHE A 25 6.30 4.11 -5.45
CA PHE A 25 6.04 3.92 -4.02
C PHE A 25 5.93 5.27 -3.31
N TYR A 26 5.46 5.24 -2.06
CA TYR A 26 5.25 6.43 -1.23
C TYR A 26 6.26 6.48 -0.09
N ILE A 27 6.80 7.68 0.13
CA ILE A 27 7.80 7.95 1.15
C ILE A 27 7.22 8.95 2.16
N ALA A 28 7.38 8.67 3.45
CA ALA A 28 7.14 9.58 4.54
C ALA A 28 8.44 10.29 4.93
N LEU A 29 8.44 11.62 4.91
CA LEU A 29 9.49 12.41 5.53
C LEU A 29 9.25 12.50 7.04
N MET A 30 10.16 11.91 7.82
CA MET A 30 10.04 11.85 9.28
C MET A 30 11.25 12.46 9.96
N GLU A 31 11.01 13.26 11.00
CA GLU A 31 12.05 13.78 11.88
C GLU A 31 12.26 12.83 13.07
N ILE A 32 13.48 12.33 13.24
CA ILE A 32 13.85 11.33 14.25
C ILE A 32 14.94 11.88 15.14
N GLY A 33 14.87 11.62 16.44
CA GLY A 33 15.97 11.98 17.36
C GLY A 33 15.80 13.34 18.01
N THR A 34 16.54 13.56 19.09
CA THR A 34 16.51 14.79 19.89
C THR A 34 17.16 15.98 19.18
N THR A 35 18.06 15.71 18.23
CA THR A 35 18.71 16.70 17.38
C THR A 35 18.04 16.89 16.02
N SER A 36 16.89 16.22 15.77
CA SER A 36 16.15 16.19 14.50
C SER A 36 17.00 15.71 13.31
N TYR A 37 16.87 14.43 13.00
CA TYR A 37 17.40 13.81 11.79
C TYR A 37 16.23 13.51 10.84
N SER A 38 16.25 14.13 9.66
CA SER A 38 15.27 13.87 8.60
C SER A 38 15.55 12.53 7.93
N ALA A 39 14.61 11.60 8.01
CA ALA A 39 14.66 10.30 7.33
C ALA A 39 13.54 10.18 6.30
N LEU A 40 13.85 9.53 5.18
CA LEU A 40 12.91 9.23 4.10
C LEU A 40 12.46 7.78 4.22
N LEU A 41 11.28 7.54 4.79
CA LEU A 41 10.83 6.19 5.10
C LEU A 41 9.77 5.67 4.13
N LEU A 42 9.94 4.48 3.59
CA LEU A 42 8.93 3.83 2.74
C LEU A 42 7.69 3.48 3.57
N VAL A 43 6.51 3.90 3.13
CA VAL A 43 5.24 3.65 3.81
C VAL A 43 4.80 2.20 3.58
N ASP A 44 4.85 1.37 4.62
CA ASP A 44 4.74 -0.09 4.48
C ASP A 44 3.73 -0.70 5.46
N THR A 45 2.52 -0.99 4.98
CA THR A 45 1.49 -1.74 5.74
C THR A 45 1.71 -3.26 5.76
N GLY A 46 2.71 -3.76 5.03
CA GLY A 46 3.14 -5.16 5.03
C GLY A 46 4.24 -5.49 6.05
N SER A 47 4.99 -4.48 6.52
CA SER A 47 6.07 -4.66 7.50
C SER A 47 5.67 -4.23 8.91
N ASN A 48 5.97 -5.07 9.90
CA ASN A 48 5.74 -4.78 11.31
C ASN A 48 6.93 -4.13 12.03
N THR A 49 7.92 -3.68 11.28
CA THR A 49 9.15 -3.12 11.81
C THR A 49 9.45 -1.79 11.12
N THR A 50 9.50 -0.71 11.91
CA THR A 50 10.06 0.58 11.48
C THR A 50 11.55 0.57 11.76
N TRP A 51 12.40 0.83 10.76
CA TRP A 51 13.86 0.72 10.98
C TRP A 51 14.75 1.79 10.34
N VAL A 52 15.51 2.39 11.27
CA VAL A 52 16.81 3.11 11.24
C VAL A 52 18.09 2.29 10.97
N GLN A 53 18.57 2.10 9.73
CA GLN A 53 19.92 1.57 9.44
C GLN A 53 20.98 2.69 9.41
N GLY A 54 21.58 2.99 10.56
CA GLY A 54 22.56 4.07 10.72
C GLY A 54 23.94 3.82 10.08
N GLU A 55 24.82 4.81 10.23
CA GLU A 55 26.24 4.70 9.91
C GLU A 55 26.93 3.58 10.70
N GLY A 56 28.02 3.02 10.16
CA GLY A 56 28.77 1.94 10.81
C GLY A 56 28.10 0.57 10.75
N CYS A 57 27.16 0.35 9.81
CA CYS A 57 26.61 -0.98 9.57
C CYS A 57 27.71 -1.96 9.14
N ILE A 58 27.77 -3.12 9.79
CA ILE A 58 28.71 -4.20 9.45
C ILE A 58 28.23 -4.94 8.19
N ASN A 59 26.92 -5.19 8.12
CA ASN A 59 26.24 -5.72 6.94
C ASN A 59 25.16 -4.71 6.53
N CYS A 60 25.56 -3.76 5.68
CA CYS A 60 24.65 -2.73 5.18
C CYS A 60 23.69 -3.34 4.16
N PHE A 61 22.40 -3.41 4.47
CA PHE A 61 21.37 -3.74 3.49
C PHE A 61 21.29 -2.62 2.45
N SER A 62 21.76 -2.87 1.23
CA SER A 62 21.58 -2.00 0.07
C SER A 62 20.15 -2.08 -0.43
N LEU A 63 19.20 -1.51 0.32
CA LEU A 63 17.84 -1.33 -0.16
C LEU A 63 17.81 -0.08 -1.06
N THR A 64 18.30 -0.25 -2.30
CA THR A 64 18.19 0.76 -3.35
C THR A 64 16.78 0.70 -3.91
N VAL A 65 15.89 1.53 -3.36
CA VAL A 65 14.59 1.75 -3.99
C VAL A 65 14.73 2.96 -4.93
N GLY A 66 15.18 2.67 -6.14
CA GLY A 66 15.80 3.68 -7.00
C GLY A 66 17.10 4.22 -6.41
N ASN A 67 17.36 5.52 -6.60
CA ASN A 67 18.66 6.15 -6.31
C ASN A 67 18.89 6.48 -4.82
N PHE A 68 18.08 5.94 -3.90
CA PHE A 68 18.07 6.33 -2.48
C PHE A 68 18.27 5.14 -1.55
N ASN A 69 19.02 5.36 -0.47
CA ASN A 69 18.95 4.53 0.72
C ASN A 69 17.62 4.85 1.40
N SER A 70 16.60 4.05 1.13
CA SER A 70 15.30 4.17 1.79
C SER A 70 15.15 3.08 2.85
N TRP A 71 14.40 3.41 3.89
CA TRP A 71 14.37 2.75 5.18
C TRP A 71 12.88 2.59 5.53
N VAL A 72 12.46 1.57 6.27
CA VAL A 72 11.03 1.22 6.27
C VAL A 72 10.25 1.90 7.40
N LEU A 73 9.10 2.50 7.08
CA LEU A 73 8.06 2.88 8.02
C LEU A 73 7.05 1.74 8.14
N GLY A 74 7.38 0.75 8.99
CA GLY A 74 6.50 -0.38 9.25
C GLY A 74 5.22 0.05 9.98
N LEU A 75 4.09 -0.16 9.32
CA LEU A 75 2.75 0.13 9.82
C LEU A 75 1.98 -1.13 10.19
N ALA A 76 2.48 -2.34 9.89
CA ALA A 76 1.78 -3.58 10.22
C ALA A 76 1.78 -3.88 11.74
N CYS A 77 1.03 -4.91 12.13
CA CYS A 77 0.89 -5.33 13.53
C CYS A 77 2.22 -5.92 14.07
N GLY A 78 2.85 -5.23 15.03
CA GLY A 78 4.00 -5.79 15.75
C GLY A 78 4.68 -4.80 16.68
N TYR A 79 5.45 -5.31 17.65
CA TYR A 79 6.07 -4.49 18.70
C TYR A 79 7.16 -3.52 18.21
N ARG A 80 7.65 -3.73 16.98
CA ARG A 80 8.64 -2.86 16.34
C ARG A 80 8.03 -1.89 15.33
N SER A 81 6.72 -1.86 15.15
CA SER A 81 6.07 -0.88 14.28
C SER A 81 6.02 0.48 14.96
N ILE A 82 5.91 1.56 14.17
CA ILE A 82 5.76 2.91 14.71
C ILE A 82 4.48 3.03 15.56
N LEU A 83 3.44 2.28 15.17
CA LEU A 83 2.17 2.20 15.89
C LEU A 83 2.38 1.72 17.33
N LYS A 84 3.14 0.64 17.53
CA LYS A 84 3.37 0.10 18.87
C LYS A 84 4.44 0.86 19.65
N GLN A 85 5.47 1.37 18.97
CA GLN A 85 6.52 2.16 19.63
C GLN A 85 5.99 3.51 20.16
N LEU A 86 5.05 4.15 19.46
CA LEU A 86 4.43 5.42 19.84
C LEU A 86 2.96 5.25 20.27
N GLU A 87 2.63 4.11 20.90
CA GLU A 87 1.25 3.72 21.20
C GLU A 87 0.47 4.77 21.99
N ALA A 88 1.10 5.50 22.91
CA ALA A 88 0.48 6.58 23.68
C ALA A 88 -0.11 7.70 22.80
N ASN A 89 0.39 7.85 21.57
CA ASN A 89 -0.03 8.87 20.62
C ASN A 89 -0.81 8.28 19.43
N THR A 90 -0.38 7.13 18.93
CA THR A 90 -0.98 6.51 17.74
C THR A 90 -2.24 5.73 18.07
N ASP A 91 -2.44 5.31 19.32
CA ASP A 91 -3.52 4.40 19.71
C ASP A 91 -3.63 3.17 18.80
N GLN A 92 -2.50 2.75 18.22
CA GLN A 92 -2.41 1.73 17.16
C GLN A 92 -3.36 1.94 15.96
N ARG A 93 -3.73 3.19 15.68
CA ARG A 93 -4.61 3.61 14.58
C ARG A 93 -3.87 4.51 13.62
N PHE A 94 -4.17 4.34 12.34
CA PHE A 94 -3.70 5.20 11.28
C PHE A 94 -4.71 5.24 10.13
N SER A 95 -4.65 6.28 9.32
CA SER A 95 -5.38 6.39 8.06
C SER A 95 -4.48 7.01 7.01
N TYR A 96 -4.68 6.65 5.75
CA TYR A 96 -3.89 7.20 4.65
C TYR A 96 -4.74 7.44 3.42
N CYS A 97 -4.33 8.43 2.63
CA CYS A 97 -4.72 8.59 1.25
C CYS A 97 -3.46 8.76 0.43
N LEU A 98 -3.28 7.89 -0.57
CA LEU A 98 -2.08 7.84 -1.40
C LEU A 98 -2.50 8.18 -2.83
N SER A 99 -2.21 9.41 -3.27
CA SER A 99 -2.69 9.93 -4.55
C SER A 99 -1.91 9.33 -5.73
N TYR A 100 -2.65 8.96 -6.78
CA TYR A 100 -2.10 8.40 -8.01
C TYR A 100 -1.16 9.38 -8.73
N TRP A 101 -0.12 8.86 -9.39
CA TRP A 101 1.10 9.57 -9.78
C TRP A 101 0.96 10.79 -10.71
N THR A 102 -0.23 11.01 -11.26
CA THR A 102 -0.57 12.16 -12.09
C THR A 102 -0.97 13.38 -11.27
N ASP A 103 -1.30 13.24 -9.98
CA ASP A 103 -1.51 14.37 -9.07
C ASP A 103 -0.17 14.98 -8.65
N ARG A 104 0.39 15.81 -9.53
CA ARG A 104 1.67 16.50 -9.27
C ARG A 104 1.62 17.49 -8.11
N GLN A 105 0.43 17.85 -7.64
CA GLN A 105 0.29 18.79 -6.52
C GLN A 105 0.14 18.07 -5.17
N ASN A 106 0.04 16.73 -5.13
CA ASN A 106 -0.12 15.93 -3.92
C ASN A 106 -1.23 16.46 -3.00
N THR A 107 -2.29 17.04 -3.57
CA THR A 107 -3.25 17.88 -2.82
C THR A 107 -4.07 17.11 -1.80
N HIS A 108 -4.13 15.78 -1.93
CA HIS A 108 -4.95 14.90 -1.09
C HIS A 108 -4.14 13.77 -0.44
N THR A 109 -2.81 13.76 -0.58
CA THR A 109 -1.98 12.70 0.00
C THR A 109 -1.74 12.96 1.48
N TYR A 110 -2.06 11.99 2.34
CA TYR A 110 -1.84 12.12 3.79
C TYR A 110 -1.59 10.76 4.46
N LEU A 111 -0.98 10.83 5.64
CA LEU A 111 -0.89 9.75 6.61
C LEU A 111 -1.12 10.34 8.01
N HIS A 112 -2.20 9.93 8.66
CA HIS A 112 -2.58 10.39 9.99
C HIS A 112 -2.53 9.24 10.99
N PHE A 113 -2.28 9.55 12.27
CA PHE A 113 -2.20 8.58 13.36
C PHE A 113 -3.16 8.93 14.49
N GLY A 114 -3.53 7.92 15.29
CA GLY A 114 -4.29 8.12 16.53
C GLY A 114 -5.62 8.83 16.31
N LYS A 115 -5.84 9.89 17.07
CA LYS A 115 -7.11 10.64 17.02
C LYS A 115 -7.33 11.33 15.68
N ASP A 116 -6.27 11.62 14.93
CA ASP A 116 -6.36 12.28 13.64
C ASP A 116 -6.63 11.31 12.48
N ALA A 117 -6.50 10.00 12.72
CA ALA A 117 -6.74 8.92 11.76
C ALA A 117 -8.23 8.73 11.37
N GLN A 118 -9.03 9.79 11.45
CA GLN A 118 -10.45 9.77 11.12
C GLN A 118 -10.64 9.93 9.61
N ILE A 119 -11.38 9.00 9.01
CA ILE A 119 -11.80 9.05 7.60
C ILE A 119 -13.26 9.50 7.57
N GLY A 120 -13.61 10.37 6.62
CA GLY A 120 -14.99 10.83 6.44
C GLY A 120 -15.40 11.99 7.37
N ARG A 121 -14.53 12.99 7.53
CA ARG A 121 -14.76 14.18 8.38
C ARG A 121 -15.94 15.08 7.94
N THR A 122 -16.61 14.78 6.84
CA THR A 122 -17.80 15.50 6.39
C THR A 122 -19.02 14.60 6.50
N ASP A 123 -20.17 15.15 6.89
CA ASP A 123 -21.45 14.43 7.10
C ASP A 123 -21.98 13.68 5.86
N GLN A 124 -21.27 13.75 4.73
CA GLN A 124 -21.61 13.17 3.43
C GLN A 124 -20.69 12.01 3.02
N ALA A 125 -19.58 11.79 3.72
CA ALA A 125 -18.61 10.76 3.36
C ALA A 125 -19.02 9.39 3.95
N ILE A 126 -19.62 8.54 3.12
CA ILE A 126 -19.95 7.16 3.51
C ILE A 126 -18.65 6.34 3.50
N VAL A 127 -18.10 6.06 4.68
CA VAL A 127 -16.96 5.15 4.83
C VAL A 127 -17.48 3.72 4.95
N GLN A 128 -17.08 2.86 4.02
CA GLN A 128 -17.34 1.42 4.15
C GLN A 128 -16.25 0.76 4.98
N THR A 129 -16.62 -0.23 5.79
CA THR A 129 -15.70 -0.95 6.66
C THR A 129 -15.79 -2.45 6.38
N THR A 130 -14.67 -3.13 6.57
CA THR A 130 -14.59 -4.59 6.56
C THR A 130 -13.75 -5.04 7.76
N PRO A 131 -14.12 -6.12 8.46
CA PRO A 131 -13.31 -6.66 9.54
C PRO A 131 -11.94 -7.12 9.04
N LEU A 132 -10.91 -6.86 9.82
CA LEU A 132 -9.59 -7.46 9.62
C LEU A 132 -9.58 -8.89 10.14
N LEU A 133 -8.87 -9.79 9.43
CA LEU A 133 -8.65 -11.14 9.93
C LEU A 133 -7.73 -11.10 11.16
N PRO A 134 -8.10 -11.76 12.27
CA PRO A 134 -7.33 -11.72 13.51
C PRO A 134 -6.03 -12.52 13.40
N ASN A 135 -5.11 -12.25 14.34
CA ASN A 135 -3.84 -12.98 14.50
C ASN A 135 -2.92 -12.94 13.27
N GLN A 136 -3.03 -11.90 12.45
CA GLN A 136 -2.14 -11.65 11.32
C GLN A 136 -1.20 -10.48 11.60
N ILE A 137 0.01 -10.57 11.05
CA ILE A 137 0.96 -9.45 11.09
C ILE A 137 0.51 -8.34 10.15
N MET A 138 0.13 -8.69 8.91
CA MET A 138 -0.38 -7.75 7.91
C MET A 138 -1.90 -7.55 8.04
N TYR A 139 -2.41 -6.50 7.42
CA TYR A 139 -3.84 -6.20 7.35
C TYR A 139 -4.56 -7.09 6.34
N TYR A 140 -4.91 -8.30 6.77
CA TYR A 140 -5.71 -9.23 5.96
C TYR A 140 -7.20 -8.92 6.06
N VAL A 141 -7.90 -9.07 4.93
CA VAL A 141 -9.36 -8.95 4.83
C VAL A 141 -9.95 -10.18 4.16
N GLU A 142 -11.21 -10.46 4.46
CA GLU A 142 -11.97 -11.47 3.73
C GLU A 142 -12.43 -10.91 2.38
N VAL A 143 -12.08 -11.62 1.30
CA VAL A 143 -12.56 -11.32 -0.06
C VAL A 143 -13.44 -12.49 -0.50
N LEU A 144 -14.67 -12.19 -0.88
CA LEU A 144 -15.66 -13.20 -1.26
C LEU A 144 -15.66 -13.50 -2.75
N GLY A 145 -15.26 -12.52 -3.57
CA GLY A 145 -15.31 -12.63 -5.01
C GLY A 145 -14.81 -11.38 -5.70
N ILE A 146 -14.63 -11.47 -7.02
CA ILE A 146 -14.27 -10.35 -7.88
C ILE A 146 -15.37 -10.19 -8.92
N SER A 147 -15.83 -8.95 -9.12
CA SER A 147 -16.84 -8.61 -10.12
C SER A 147 -16.30 -7.63 -11.14
N ILE A 148 -16.70 -7.80 -12.41
CA ILE A 148 -16.44 -6.83 -13.49
C ILE A 148 -17.77 -6.40 -14.07
N LYS A 149 -18.06 -5.09 -14.01
CA LYS A 149 -19.37 -4.49 -14.38
C LYS A 149 -20.55 -5.13 -13.64
N GLY A 150 -20.40 -5.35 -12.32
CA GLY A 150 -21.43 -5.96 -11.48
C GLY A 150 -21.68 -7.45 -11.74
N LYS A 151 -20.94 -8.10 -12.64
CA LYS A 151 -21.00 -9.54 -12.84
C LYS A 151 -19.83 -10.23 -12.16
N GLU A 152 -20.14 -11.08 -11.20
CA GLU A 152 -19.17 -11.91 -10.49
C GLU A 152 -18.45 -12.87 -11.45
N LEU A 153 -17.15 -13.03 -11.22
CA LEU A 153 -16.30 -13.93 -11.99
C LEU A 153 -16.32 -15.34 -11.38
N PRO A 154 -16.23 -16.39 -12.20
CA PRO A 154 -16.25 -17.77 -11.73
C PRO A 154 -14.88 -18.18 -11.17
N ILE A 155 -14.50 -17.59 -10.03
CA ILE A 155 -13.27 -17.90 -9.30
C ILE A 155 -13.66 -18.76 -8.11
N HIS A 156 -13.00 -19.91 -7.94
CA HIS A 156 -13.33 -20.82 -6.85
C HIS A 156 -13.02 -20.15 -5.50
N PRO A 157 -13.92 -20.18 -4.49
CA PRO A 157 -13.73 -19.47 -3.23
C PRO A 157 -12.42 -19.79 -2.49
N VAL A 158 -11.88 -21.01 -2.67
CA VAL A 158 -10.58 -21.43 -2.11
C VAL A 158 -9.42 -20.53 -2.53
N GLU A 159 -9.50 -19.88 -3.69
CA GLU A 159 -8.47 -18.98 -4.20
C GLU A 159 -8.37 -17.68 -3.38
N PHE A 160 -9.41 -17.35 -2.60
CA PHE A 160 -9.44 -16.16 -1.74
C PHE A 160 -9.08 -16.45 -0.28
N GLN A 161 -9.00 -17.73 0.11
CA GLN A 161 -8.85 -18.10 1.51
C GLN A 161 -7.42 -17.94 2.00
N LEU A 162 -7.26 -17.33 3.18
CA LEU A 162 -6.03 -17.43 3.95
C LEU A 162 -5.97 -18.83 4.58
N ARG A 163 -4.94 -19.59 4.24
CA ARG A 163 -4.77 -20.97 4.70
C ARG A 163 -4.00 -21.01 6.02
N SER A 164 -4.07 -22.15 6.70
CA SER A 164 -3.38 -22.38 7.98
C SER A 164 -1.85 -22.33 7.89
N ASP A 165 -1.28 -22.44 6.69
CA ASP A 165 0.16 -22.27 6.43
C ASP A 165 0.56 -20.82 6.11
N PHE A 166 -0.31 -19.86 6.40
CA PHE A 166 -0.15 -18.42 6.13
C PHE A 166 0.06 -18.08 4.64
N LYS A 167 -0.40 -18.96 3.73
CA LYS A 167 -0.43 -18.70 2.29
C LYS A 167 -1.84 -18.41 1.80
N GLY A 168 -1.93 -17.66 0.70
CA GLY A 168 -3.22 -17.20 0.16
C GLY A 168 -3.74 -16.00 0.94
N GLY A 169 -5.05 -15.75 0.84
CA GLY A 169 -5.69 -14.59 1.45
C GLY A 169 -5.41 -13.27 0.72
N PHE A 170 -5.98 -12.18 1.25
CA PHE A 170 -5.83 -10.83 0.71
C PHE A 170 -5.30 -9.90 1.79
N ALA A 171 -4.08 -9.41 1.60
CA ALA A 171 -3.44 -8.43 2.46
C ALA A 171 -3.44 -7.04 1.82
N ILE A 172 -3.60 -6.01 2.64
CA ILE A 172 -3.45 -4.61 2.23
C ILE A 172 -1.98 -4.21 2.42
N ASP A 173 -1.30 -3.95 1.31
CA ASP A 173 0.12 -3.61 1.28
C ASP A 173 0.38 -2.34 0.46
N SER A 174 0.66 -1.23 1.16
CA SER A 174 0.98 0.07 0.54
C SER A 174 2.34 0.11 -0.15
N SER A 175 3.23 -0.84 0.15
CA SER A 175 4.55 -0.95 -0.49
C SER A 175 4.50 -1.69 -1.83
N SER A 176 3.40 -2.40 -2.10
CA SER A 176 3.18 -3.10 -3.37
C SER A 176 2.58 -2.16 -4.42
N THR A 177 3.32 -1.91 -5.51
CA THR A 177 2.86 -1.07 -6.62
C THR A 177 1.61 -1.63 -7.32
N LEU A 178 1.49 -2.95 -7.42
CA LEU A 178 0.42 -3.64 -8.15
C LEU A 178 -0.37 -4.55 -7.22
N THR A 179 -1.63 -4.80 -7.58
CA THR A 179 -2.41 -5.88 -6.97
C THR A 179 -1.95 -7.23 -7.51
N TYR A 180 -1.56 -8.13 -6.63
CA TYR A 180 -1.18 -9.50 -6.96
C TYR A 180 -2.35 -10.45 -6.71
N LEU A 181 -2.56 -11.37 -7.65
CA LEU A 181 -3.56 -12.43 -7.54
C LEU A 181 -2.86 -13.77 -7.72
N VAL A 182 -3.34 -14.80 -7.01
CA VAL A 182 -2.95 -16.18 -7.29
C VAL A 182 -3.28 -16.53 -8.75
N GLN A 183 -2.46 -17.40 -9.35
CA GLN A 183 -2.45 -17.60 -10.81
C GLN A 183 -3.83 -17.95 -11.38
N ASN A 184 -4.61 -18.79 -10.69
CA ASN A 184 -5.95 -19.19 -11.13
C ASN A 184 -6.91 -17.99 -11.18
N ALA A 185 -6.97 -17.21 -10.10
CA ALA A 185 -7.76 -15.98 -10.04
C ALA A 185 -7.29 -14.95 -11.08
N TYR A 186 -5.98 -14.76 -11.21
CA TYR A 186 -5.38 -13.86 -12.21
C TYR A 186 -5.79 -14.24 -13.64
N ASN A 187 -5.76 -15.53 -13.99
CA ASN A 187 -6.12 -16.00 -15.33
C ASN A 187 -7.58 -15.69 -15.67
N VAL A 188 -8.50 -15.88 -14.73
CA VAL A 188 -9.93 -15.57 -14.92
C VAL A 188 -10.14 -14.07 -15.10
N VAL A 189 -9.52 -13.24 -14.24
CA VAL A 189 -9.58 -11.78 -14.33
C VAL A 189 -8.98 -11.29 -15.66
N LYS A 190 -7.78 -11.73 -16.00
CA LYS A 190 -7.09 -11.39 -17.25
C LYS A 190 -7.95 -11.73 -18.46
N ALA A 191 -8.48 -12.95 -18.55
CA ALA A 191 -9.31 -13.38 -19.67
C ALA A 191 -10.56 -12.49 -19.82
N LYS A 192 -11.19 -12.11 -18.71
CA LYS A 192 -12.36 -11.22 -18.75
C LYS A 192 -12.01 -9.81 -19.19
N ILE A 193 -10.90 -9.24 -18.69
CA ILE A 193 -10.45 -7.89 -19.07
C ILE A 193 -10.03 -7.87 -20.54
N VAL A 194 -9.24 -8.85 -21.00
CA VAL A 194 -8.84 -8.96 -22.42
C VAL A 194 -10.08 -8.99 -23.32
N LYS A 195 -11.04 -9.88 -23.02
CA LYS A 195 -12.28 -9.97 -23.79
C LYS A 195 -13.06 -8.65 -23.79
N TYR A 196 -13.08 -7.96 -22.65
CA TYR A 196 -13.74 -6.65 -22.55
C TYR A 196 -13.06 -5.61 -23.45
N LEU A 197 -11.74 -5.53 -23.40
CA LEU A 197 -10.95 -4.54 -24.14
C LEU A 197 -10.93 -4.81 -25.65
N GLN A 198 -10.91 -6.07 -26.07
CA GLN A 198 -11.03 -6.46 -27.48
C GLN A 198 -12.34 -5.97 -28.11
N ALA A 199 -13.43 -5.90 -27.35
CA ALA A 199 -14.70 -5.31 -27.83
C ALA A 199 -14.59 -3.81 -28.18
N TYR A 200 -13.52 -3.14 -27.73
CA TYR A 200 -13.18 -1.75 -28.07
C TYR A 200 -11.97 -1.66 -29.01
N ASN A 201 -11.69 -2.73 -29.76
CA ASN A 201 -10.52 -2.85 -30.64
C ASN A 201 -9.19 -2.61 -29.90
N GLN A 202 -9.10 -2.92 -28.60
CA GLN A 202 -7.84 -2.85 -27.86
C GLN A 202 -7.32 -4.28 -27.70
N ASN A 203 -6.17 -4.55 -28.33
CA ASN A 203 -5.52 -5.86 -28.21
C ASN A 203 -4.39 -5.81 -27.18
N PRO A 204 -4.21 -6.88 -26.38
CA PRO A 204 -3.06 -6.99 -25.50
C PRO A 204 -1.77 -7.02 -26.32
N MET A 205 -0.71 -6.43 -25.77
CA MET A 205 0.62 -6.53 -26.38
C MET A 205 1.11 -7.98 -26.30
N GLU A 206 1.56 -8.51 -27.43
CA GLU A 206 2.26 -9.80 -27.49
C GLU A 206 3.73 -9.59 -27.10
N HIS A 207 4.33 -10.57 -26.42
CA HIS A 207 5.76 -10.59 -26.03
C HIS A 207 6.22 -9.52 -25.02
N LEU A 208 5.52 -9.39 -23.89
CA LEU A 208 6.16 -8.80 -22.71
C LEU A 208 6.98 -9.88 -22.00
N GLU A 209 8.28 -9.64 -21.85
CA GLU A 209 9.17 -10.44 -21.00
C GLU A 209 8.81 -10.34 -19.50
N LEU A 210 7.79 -9.55 -19.16
CA LEU A 210 7.29 -9.36 -17.80
C LEU A 210 6.09 -10.29 -17.57
N PRO A 211 6.26 -11.40 -16.83
CA PRO A 211 5.13 -12.23 -16.44
C PRO A 211 4.18 -11.38 -15.58
N GLN A 212 2.89 -11.44 -15.88
CA GLN A 212 1.77 -10.90 -15.08
C GLN A 212 1.37 -9.42 -15.28
N GLN A 213 1.84 -8.73 -16.32
CA GLN A 213 1.28 -7.41 -16.67
C GLN A 213 0.35 -7.49 -17.89
N LEU A 214 -0.87 -6.96 -17.75
CA LEU A 214 -1.75 -6.70 -18.87
C LEU A 214 -1.41 -5.32 -19.45
N CYS A 215 -0.55 -5.26 -20.46
CA CYS A 215 -0.28 -4.01 -21.18
C CYS A 215 -1.03 -3.99 -22.51
N MET A 216 -1.50 -2.80 -22.88
CA MET A 216 -2.32 -2.55 -24.07
C MET A 216 -1.63 -1.50 -24.94
N MET A 217 -1.81 -1.59 -26.26
CA MET A 217 -1.23 -0.62 -27.21
C MET A 217 -1.87 0.77 -27.03
N SER A 218 -1.05 1.81 -26.79
CA SER A 218 -1.56 3.17 -26.52
C SER A 218 -2.19 3.86 -27.74
N SER A 219 -1.82 3.46 -28.96
CA SER A 219 -2.25 4.10 -30.21
C SER A 219 -3.74 3.92 -30.54
N GLN A 220 -4.48 3.13 -29.76
CA GLN A 220 -5.91 2.89 -29.97
C GLN A 220 -6.80 3.39 -28.82
N LEU A 221 -6.23 3.92 -27.73
CA LEU A 221 -6.97 4.33 -26.52
C LEU A 221 -7.79 5.62 -26.74
N LYS A 222 -9.03 5.48 -27.21
CA LYS A 222 -10.07 6.51 -27.06
C LYS A 222 -10.87 6.25 -25.77
N ILE A 223 -10.35 6.67 -24.62
CA ILE A 223 -11.10 6.61 -23.36
C ILE A 223 -12.13 7.75 -23.36
N ASN A 224 -13.33 7.51 -23.88
CA ASN A 224 -14.40 8.51 -23.94
C ASN A 224 -15.37 8.47 -22.75
N HIS A 225 -15.27 7.53 -21.81
CA HIS A 225 -16.23 7.37 -20.72
C HIS A 225 -15.55 7.06 -19.37
N PHE A 226 -15.19 8.11 -18.64
CA PHE A 226 -15.39 8.12 -17.19
C PHE A 226 -16.63 8.98 -16.94
N ARG A 227 -17.76 8.36 -16.58
CA ARG A 227 -18.84 9.09 -15.93
C ARG A 227 -18.60 8.96 -14.42
N HIS A 228 -18.45 10.11 -13.77
CA HIS A 228 -18.53 10.23 -12.31
C HIS A 228 -19.92 9.81 -11.81
#